data_AF-A0A2E5B8T9-F1
#
_entry.id   AF-A0A2E5B8T9-F1
#
_cell.length_a   1.000
_cell.length_b   1.000
_cell.length_c   1.000
_cell.angle_alpha   90.00
_cell.angle_beta   90.00
_cell.angle_gamma   90.00
#
_symmetry.space_group_name_H-M   'P 1'
#
loop_
_entity.id
_entity.type
_entity.pdbx_description
1 polymer ?
#
loop_
_entity_poly.entity_id
_entity_poly.type
_entity_poly.pdbx_seq_one_letter_code
_entity_poly.pdbx_strand_id
1 'polypeptide(L)'
;MEKNMGKRKCMHEKCNALEFRTTGYCLRHKNTGPKSIFIDTSKLVKVEKETKKKKKPSKEITLPKEPNSGGIIVVILLTFLFIMINIDEFLFGNDELVCFFSCCGIIAIMSMIGKYSSEKAQYQDAYFQNMMAKQDKDFDKKEIPEKPPIILGFMSLILGIITIVNIFDDADDAFGIGMAFGICFLVVFIPYINMKSARNNFLKKHNLKNLK
;
A
#
# COMPACT_ATOMS: atom_id res chain seq x y z
N MET A 1 36.49 -31.04 54.49
CA MET A 1 35.48 -31.26 53.42
C MET A 1 34.78 -29.94 53.13
N GLU A 2 35.34 -29.12 52.23
CA GLU A 2 34.65 -27.94 51.71
C GLU A 2 33.56 -28.40 50.76
N LYS A 3 32.30 -28.31 51.19
CA LYS A 3 31.16 -28.44 50.28
C LYS A 3 31.17 -27.22 49.37
N ASN A 4 31.46 -27.43 48.08
CA ASN A 4 31.26 -26.46 47.01
C ASN A 4 29.80 -25.98 47.02
N MET A 5 29.53 -24.88 47.73
CA MET A 5 28.24 -24.22 47.72
C MET A 5 28.08 -23.54 46.35
N GLY A 6 27.05 -23.92 45.61
CA GLY A 6 26.82 -23.44 44.24
C GLY A 6 26.93 -21.92 44.16
N LYS A 7 27.57 -21.41 43.10
CA LYS A 7 27.96 -19.99 42.91
C LYS A 7 26.81 -18.96 42.91
N ARG A 8 25.56 -19.38 43.09
CA ARG A 8 24.40 -18.48 43.08
C ARG A 8 24.01 -18.20 44.53
N LYS A 9 24.01 -16.93 44.94
CA LYS A 9 23.53 -16.44 46.24
C LYS A 9 22.28 -15.58 46.01
N CYS A 10 21.35 -15.55 46.96
CA CYS A 10 20.16 -14.71 46.85
C CYS A 10 20.56 -13.23 46.89
N MET A 11 19.98 -12.41 46.02
CA MET A 11 20.23 -10.96 46.00
C MET A 11 19.67 -10.22 47.22
N HIS A 12 18.91 -10.88 48.10
CA HIS A 12 18.50 -10.29 49.37
C HIS A 12 19.65 -10.38 50.39
N GLU A 13 20.02 -9.24 50.97
CA GLU A 13 21.09 -9.17 51.96
C GLU A 13 20.83 -10.16 53.11
N LYS A 14 21.88 -10.90 53.52
CA LYS A 14 21.84 -11.94 54.57
C LYS A 14 21.00 -13.19 54.26
N CYS A 15 20.57 -13.41 53.02
CA CYS A 15 19.90 -14.66 52.63
C CYS A 15 20.85 -15.67 51.96
N ASN A 16 21.02 -16.85 52.58
CA ASN A 16 21.89 -17.92 52.08
C ASN A 16 21.11 -19.14 51.51
N ALA A 17 19.93 -18.89 50.93
CA ALA A 17 19.11 -19.94 50.35
C ALA A 17 19.73 -20.44 49.03
N LEU A 18 19.88 -21.77 48.90
CA LEU A 18 20.40 -22.44 47.71
C LEU A 18 19.33 -22.70 46.64
N GLU A 19 18.05 -22.51 46.98
CA GLU A 19 16.90 -22.73 46.11
C GLU A 19 16.55 -21.44 45.34
N PHE A 20 17.07 -21.33 44.12
CA PHE A 20 16.79 -20.21 43.21
C PHE A 20 15.64 -20.52 42.26
N ARG A 21 14.87 -19.48 41.92
CA ARG A 21 14.11 -19.43 40.67
C ARG A 21 14.86 -18.54 39.66
N THR A 22 14.37 -18.45 38.43
CA THR A 22 14.95 -17.70 37.30
C THR A 22 15.20 -16.21 37.56
N THR A 23 14.79 -15.68 38.71
CA THR A 23 14.74 -14.24 39.00
C THR A 23 15.77 -13.76 40.04
N GLY A 24 16.73 -14.61 40.45
CA GLY A 24 17.80 -14.21 41.38
C GLY A 24 17.40 -14.09 42.87
N TYR A 25 16.12 -14.30 43.18
CA TYR A 25 15.58 -14.32 44.56
C TYR A 25 15.09 -15.73 44.93
N CYS A 26 15.25 -16.10 46.21
CA CYS A 26 14.73 -17.36 46.75
C CYS A 26 13.22 -17.30 46.99
N LEU A 27 12.59 -18.45 47.21
CA LEU A 27 11.15 -18.56 47.51
C LEU A 27 10.68 -17.65 48.64
N ARG A 28 11.50 -17.46 49.69
CA ARG A 28 11.17 -16.60 50.85
C ARG A 28 11.18 -15.11 50.51
N HIS A 29 11.97 -14.69 49.54
CA HIS A 29 12.14 -13.27 49.16
C HIS A 29 11.57 -12.94 47.78
N LYS A 30 10.78 -13.85 47.17
CA LYS A 30 10.13 -13.62 45.88
C LYS A 30 9.25 -12.36 45.87
N ASN A 31 8.66 -12.01 47.01
CA ASN A 31 7.73 -10.89 47.15
C ASN A 31 8.40 -9.57 47.58
N THR A 32 9.66 -9.62 47.99
CA THR A 32 10.44 -8.48 48.48
C THR A 32 11.34 -7.85 47.41
N GLY A 33 11.50 -8.52 46.27
CA GLY A 33 12.17 -7.97 45.10
C GLY A 33 11.37 -6.85 44.43
N PRO A 34 12.00 -5.99 43.60
CA PRO A 34 11.31 -4.92 42.89
C PRO A 34 10.16 -5.50 42.05
N LYS A 35 8.92 -5.12 42.39
CA LYS A 35 7.68 -5.61 41.77
C LYS A 35 7.46 -5.15 40.32
N SER A 36 8.43 -4.51 39.68
CA SER A 36 8.23 -3.83 38.40
C SER A 36 8.29 -4.72 37.15
N ILE A 37 8.68 -6.00 37.23
CA ILE A 37 8.65 -6.89 36.06
C ILE A 37 8.30 -8.33 36.45
N PHE A 38 7.06 -8.56 36.86
CA PHE A 38 6.51 -9.92 36.91
C PHE A 38 5.13 -9.92 36.24
N ILE A 39 5.12 -10.10 34.92
CA ILE A 39 3.91 -10.51 34.21
C ILE A 39 3.68 -11.97 34.59
N ASP A 40 2.71 -12.19 35.48
CA ASP A 40 2.29 -13.51 35.94
C ASP A 40 1.51 -14.24 34.85
N THR A 41 2.23 -14.89 33.92
CA THR A 41 1.63 -15.69 32.83
C THR A 41 0.91 -16.94 33.33
N SER A 42 0.98 -17.28 34.62
CA SER A 42 0.30 -18.46 35.19
C SER A 42 -1.23 -18.27 35.34
N LYS A 43 -1.73 -17.03 35.28
CA LYS A 43 -3.19 -16.74 35.29
C LYS A 43 -3.85 -16.76 33.92
N LEU A 44 -3.10 -16.88 32.82
CA LEU A 44 -3.67 -16.91 31.46
C LEU A 44 -4.10 -18.31 30.97
N VAL A 45 -3.88 -19.38 31.76
CA VAL A 45 -4.11 -20.77 31.31
C VAL A 45 -5.32 -21.45 31.98
N LYS A 46 -6.04 -20.81 32.90
CA LYS A 46 -7.22 -21.41 33.55
C LYS A 46 -8.45 -20.50 33.61
N VAL A 47 -8.94 -20.12 32.43
CA VAL A 47 -10.35 -19.76 32.24
C VAL A 47 -10.87 -20.48 30.98
N GLU A 48 -10.76 -21.81 30.96
CA GLU A 48 -11.74 -22.66 30.26
C GLU A 48 -12.82 -23.02 31.27
N LYS A 49 -13.74 -22.09 31.49
CA LYS A 49 -15.09 -22.42 31.96
C LYS A 49 -16.07 -21.70 31.06
N GLU A 50 -16.57 -22.49 30.10
CA GLU A 50 -17.90 -22.42 29.50
C GLU A 50 -18.60 -21.06 29.56
N THR A 51 -18.19 -20.15 28.69
CA THR A 51 -19.19 -19.27 28.08
C THR A 51 -19.61 -19.91 26.78
N LYS A 52 -20.85 -20.41 26.75
CA LYS A 52 -21.60 -20.63 25.50
C LYS A 52 -21.64 -19.29 24.76
N LYS A 53 -20.58 -18.95 24.03
CA LYS A 53 -20.61 -17.90 23.01
C LYS A 53 -21.60 -18.41 21.98
N LYS A 54 -22.82 -17.85 22.00
CA LYS A 54 -23.68 -17.79 20.82
C LYS A 54 -22.76 -17.36 19.68
N LYS A 55 -22.43 -18.28 18.77
CA LYS A 55 -21.84 -17.96 17.47
C LYS A 55 -22.83 -16.98 16.84
N LYS A 56 -22.57 -15.68 16.97
CA LYS A 56 -23.24 -14.67 16.14
C LYS A 56 -22.98 -15.12 14.71
N PRO A 57 -24.02 -15.21 13.86
CA PRO A 57 -23.81 -15.53 12.45
C PRO A 57 -22.80 -14.50 11.92
N SER A 58 -21.62 -14.97 11.54
CA SER A 58 -20.69 -14.17 10.78
C SER A 58 -21.43 -13.85 9.50
N LYS A 59 -21.98 -12.62 9.42
CA LYS A 59 -22.47 -12.09 8.15
C LYS A 59 -21.26 -12.14 7.22
N GLU A 60 -21.27 -13.11 6.32
CA GLU A 60 -20.30 -13.24 5.26
C GLU A 60 -20.49 -12.01 4.39
N ILE A 61 -19.59 -11.05 4.55
CA ILE A 61 -19.61 -9.82 3.76
C ILE A 61 -19.09 -10.23 2.39
N THR A 62 -20.02 -10.43 1.45
CA THR A 62 -19.70 -10.65 0.04
C THR A 62 -19.04 -9.38 -0.49
N LEU A 63 -17.73 -9.42 -0.74
CA LEU A 63 -17.05 -8.33 -1.44
C LEU A 63 -17.62 -8.21 -2.86
N PRO A 64 -17.78 -6.98 -3.38
CA PRO A 64 -18.09 -6.79 -4.79
C PRO A 64 -16.99 -7.46 -5.63
N LYS A 65 -17.38 -8.04 -6.76
CA LYS A 65 -16.47 -8.73 -7.68
C LYS A 65 -15.41 -7.73 -8.16
N GLU A 66 -14.13 -8.13 -8.08
CA GLU A 66 -13.02 -7.30 -8.53
C GLU A 66 -13.23 -6.93 -10.02
N PRO A 67 -13.08 -5.64 -10.39
CA PRO A 67 -13.24 -5.23 -11.78
C PRO A 67 -12.21 -5.95 -12.65
N ASN A 68 -12.68 -6.60 -13.71
CA ASN A 68 -11.83 -7.44 -14.56
C ASN A 68 -10.80 -6.57 -15.29
N SER A 69 -9.52 -6.86 -15.11
CA SER A 69 -8.39 -6.14 -15.72
C SER A 69 -8.42 -6.17 -17.26
N GLY A 70 -9.18 -7.09 -17.85
CA GLY A 70 -9.40 -7.17 -19.30
C GLY A 70 -9.95 -5.88 -19.91
N GLY A 71 -10.71 -5.07 -19.16
CA GLY A 71 -11.21 -3.78 -19.65
C GLY A 71 -10.09 -2.79 -20.01
N ILE A 72 -8.98 -2.80 -19.26
CA ILE A 72 -7.83 -1.92 -19.53
C ILE A 72 -7.16 -2.31 -20.85
N ILE A 73 -6.99 -3.61 -21.10
CA ILE A 73 -6.34 -4.12 -22.32
C ILE A 73 -7.14 -3.74 -23.56
N VAL A 74 -8.48 -3.83 -23.48
CA VAL A 74 -9.38 -3.42 -24.56
C VAL A 74 -9.28 -1.92 -24.83
N VAL A 75 -9.21 -1.09 -23.78
CA VAL A 75 -9.02 0.37 -23.94
C VAL A 75 -7.67 0.65 -24.61
N ILE A 76 -6.58 0.01 -24.18
CA ILE A 76 -5.25 0.20 -24.79
C ILE A 76 -5.25 -0.18 -26.27
N LEU A 77 -5.85 -1.33 -26.63
CA LEU A 77 -5.95 -1.79 -28.01
C LEU A 77 -6.79 -0.85 -28.87
N LEU A 78 -7.92 -0.34 -28.36
CA LEU A 78 -8.76 0.63 -29.05
C LEU A 78 -8.04 1.96 -29.27
N THR A 79 -7.31 2.46 -28.27
CA THR A 79 -6.49 3.67 -28.42
C THR A 79 -5.41 3.49 -29.46
N PHE A 80 -4.74 2.33 -29.50
CA PHE A 80 -3.72 2.03 -30.49
C PHE A 80 -4.29 1.95 -31.92
N LEU A 81 -5.44 1.29 -32.08
CA LEU A 81 -6.17 1.25 -33.35
C LEU A 81 -6.58 2.66 -33.81
N PHE A 82 -7.05 3.49 -32.89
CA PHE A 82 -7.37 4.88 -33.19
C PHE A 82 -6.15 5.65 -33.69
N ILE A 83 -5.01 5.52 -33.02
CA ILE A 83 -3.75 6.15 -33.44
C ILE A 83 -3.36 5.69 -34.85
N MET A 84 -3.43 4.38 -35.13
CA MET A 84 -3.09 3.84 -36.45
C MET A 84 -4.02 4.35 -37.56
N ILE A 85 -5.33 4.41 -37.31
CA ILE A 85 -6.30 4.93 -38.29
C ILE A 85 -6.06 6.41 -38.59
N ASN A 86 -5.74 7.21 -37.56
CA ASN A 86 -5.47 8.63 -37.76
C ASN A 86 -4.14 8.89 -38.50
N ILE A 87 -3.15 8.00 -38.41
CA ILE A 87 -1.88 8.14 -39.14
C ILE A 87 -2.11 8.01 -40.66
N ASP A 88 -2.90 7.01 -41.08
CA ASP A 88 -3.19 6.79 -42.50
C ASP A 88 -4.01 7.94 -43.10
N GLU A 89 -4.95 8.51 -42.34
CA GLU A 89 -5.81 9.61 -42.80
C GLU A 89 -5.08 10.97 -42.79
N PHE A 90 -4.23 11.22 -41.80
CA PHE A 90 -3.33 12.40 -41.76
C PHE A 90 -2.36 12.43 -42.95
N LEU A 91 -1.91 11.25 -43.42
CA LEU A 91 -1.03 11.15 -44.58
C LEU A 91 -1.77 11.41 -45.92
N PHE A 92 -3.10 11.30 -45.98
CA PHE A 92 -3.82 11.24 -47.26
C PHE A 92 -5.15 12.03 -47.36
N GLY A 93 -5.68 12.71 -46.32
CA GLY A 93 -7.00 13.35 -46.45
C GLY A 93 -7.44 14.38 -45.39
N ASN A 94 -8.33 15.28 -45.86
CA ASN A 94 -9.07 16.37 -45.19
C ASN A 94 -8.97 16.47 -43.64
N ASP A 95 -8.23 17.50 -43.21
CA ASP A 95 -7.93 17.84 -41.82
C ASP A 95 -9.16 17.96 -40.90
N GLU A 96 -10.30 18.42 -41.42
CA GLU A 96 -11.52 18.64 -40.62
C GLU A 96 -12.16 17.34 -40.12
N LEU A 97 -12.16 16.28 -40.94
CA LEU A 97 -12.80 15.01 -40.59
C LEU A 97 -11.99 14.25 -39.53
N VAL A 98 -10.66 14.30 -39.67
CA VAL A 98 -9.69 13.70 -38.74
C VAL A 98 -9.81 14.36 -37.35
N CYS A 99 -9.95 15.68 -37.31
CA CYS A 99 -10.15 16.42 -36.06
C CYS A 99 -11.45 15.99 -35.36
N PHE A 100 -12.54 15.80 -36.10
CA PHE A 100 -13.82 15.36 -35.53
C PHE A 100 -13.74 13.94 -34.94
N PHE A 101 -13.20 12.98 -35.71
CA PHE A 101 -13.09 11.60 -35.25
C PHE A 101 -12.13 11.44 -34.07
N SER A 102 -10.99 12.14 -34.07
CA SER A 102 -10.05 12.12 -32.94
C SER A 102 -10.69 12.69 -31.66
N CYS A 103 -11.44 13.79 -31.76
CA CYS A 103 -12.17 14.35 -30.62
C CYS A 103 -13.22 13.38 -30.06
N CYS A 104 -14.02 12.75 -30.92
CA CYS A 104 -15.00 11.74 -30.50
C CYS A 104 -14.34 10.52 -29.85
N GLY A 105 -13.22 10.04 -30.40
CA GLY A 105 -12.44 8.93 -29.85
C GLY A 105 -11.90 9.23 -28.45
N ILE A 106 -11.32 10.43 -28.26
CA ILE A 106 -10.81 10.86 -26.95
C ILE A 106 -11.94 10.93 -25.92
N ILE A 107 -13.09 11.50 -26.26
CA ILE A 107 -14.24 11.60 -25.35
C ILE A 107 -14.74 10.21 -24.93
N ALA A 108 -14.81 9.25 -25.87
CA ALA A 108 -15.21 7.88 -25.59
C ALA A 108 -14.21 7.17 -24.65
N ILE A 109 -12.91 7.31 -24.92
CA ILE A 109 -11.84 6.76 -24.08
C ILE A 109 -11.90 7.36 -22.66
N MET A 110 -12.03 8.68 -22.54
CA MET A 110 -12.14 9.37 -21.26
C MET A 110 -13.37 8.90 -20.47
N SER A 111 -14.50 8.67 -21.15
CA SER A 111 -15.71 8.14 -20.52
C SER A 111 -15.52 6.71 -19.98
N MET A 112 -14.83 5.85 -20.74
CA MET A 112 -14.52 4.49 -20.29
C MET A 112 -13.53 4.49 -19.12
N ILE A 113 -12.49 5.31 -19.17
CA ILE A 113 -11.52 5.48 -18.06
C ILE A 113 -12.23 6.01 -16.81
N GLY A 114 -13.11 7.00 -16.96
CA GLY A 114 -13.89 7.55 -15.86
C GLY A 114 -14.76 6.50 -15.18
N LYS A 115 -15.47 5.68 -15.97
CA LYS A 115 -16.28 4.57 -15.45
C LYS A 115 -15.43 3.53 -14.72
N TYR A 116 -14.32 3.10 -15.33
CA TYR A 116 -13.39 2.15 -14.69
C TYR A 116 -12.79 2.69 -13.39
N SER A 117 -12.39 3.97 -13.39
CA SER A 117 -11.86 4.64 -12.20
C SER A 117 -12.90 4.72 -11.08
N SER A 118 -14.16 5.01 -11.41
CA SER A 118 -15.26 5.05 -10.44
C SER A 118 -15.52 3.68 -9.83
N GLU A 119 -15.60 2.63 -10.64
CA GLU A 119 -15.78 1.25 -10.16
C GLU A 119 -14.62 0.79 -9.28
N LYS A 120 -13.38 1.14 -9.65
CA LYS A 120 -12.19 0.86 -8.85
C LYS A 120 -12.20 1.61 -7.52
N ALA A 121 -12.61 2.88 -7.50
CA ALA A 121 -12.71 3.67 -6.28
C ALA A 121 -13.76 3.06 -5.32
N GLN A 122 -14.92 2.65 -5.84
CA GLN A 122 -15.95 1.97 -5.03
C GLN A 122 -15.44 0.64 -4.46
N TYR A 123 -14.70 -0.14 -5.25
CA TYR A 123 -14.08 -1.37 -4.76
C TYR A 123 -13.05 -1.09 -3.65
N GLN A 124 -12.20 -0.09 -3.83
CA GLN A 124 -11.20 0.31 -2.83
C GLN A 124 -11.84 0.82 -1.55
N ASP A 125 -12.90 1.64 -1.63
CA ASP A 125 -13.63 2.11 -0.46
C ASP A 125 -14.31 0.96 0.29
N ALA A 126 -14.97 0.03 -0.43
CA ALA A 126 -15.58 -1.15 0.17
C ALA A 126 -14.54 -2.07 0.82
N TYR A 127 -13.38 -2.23 0.18
CA TYR A 127 -12.25 -2.96 0.74
C TYR A 127 -11.69 -2.28 1.98
N PHE A 128 -11.52 -0.96 1.95
CA PHE A 128 -11.02 -0.17 3.07
C PHE A 128 -11.98 -0.19 4.26
N GLN A 129 -13.29 -0.07 4.04
CA GLN A 129 -14.27 -0.22 5.12
C GLN A 129 -14.24 -1.62 5.74
N ASN A 130 -14.07 -2.67 4.92
CA ASN A 130 -13.90 -4.03 5.42
C ASN A 130 -12.60 -4.24 6.20
N MET A 131 -11.51 -3.60 5.76
CA MET A 131 -10.24 -3.56 6.50
C MET A 131 -10.43 -2.86 7.86
N MET A 132 -11.03 -1.66 7.88
CA MET A 132 -11.28 -0.90 9.11
C MET A 132 -12.19 -1.66 10.09
N ALA A 133 -13.25 -2.32 9.59
CA ALA A 133 -14.14 -3.14 10.40
C ALA A 133 -13.45 -4.39 11.01
N LYS A 134 -12.37 -4.88 10.38
CA LYS A 134 -11.49 -5.93 10.93
C LYS A 134 -10.42 -5.35 11.86
N GLN A 135 -9.93 -4.15 11.58
CA GLN A 135 -8.83 -3.48 12.29
C GLN A 135 -9.20 -3.07 13.72
N ASP A 136 -10.48 -2.78 13.99
CA ASP A 136 -10.99 -2.59 15.36
C ASP A 136 -10.81 -3.82 16.28
N LYS A 137 -10.37 -4.98 15.75
CA LYS A 137 -10.10 -6.19 16.53
C LYS A 137 -8.62 -6.59 16.63
N ASP A 138 -7.73 -6.04 15.81
CA ASP A 138 -6.30 -6.40 15.77
C ASP A 138 -5.45 -5.17 15.39
N PHE A 139 -5.40 -4.20 16.28
CA PHE A 139 -4.51 -3.04 16.16
C PHE A 139 -3.08 -3.44 16.56
N ASP A 140 -2.33 -4.12 15.68
CA ASP A 140 -0.86 -4.12 15.81
C ASP A 140 -0.02 -4.45 14.56
N LYS A 141 -0.56 -4.37 13.34
CA LYS A 141 0.26 -4.38 12.13
C LYS A 141 -0.18 -3.28 11.16
N LYS A 142 0.46 -2.12 11.26
CA LYS A 142 0.39 -1.10 10.21
C LYS A 142 1.12 -1.62 8.98
N GLU A 143 0.38 -1.92 7.93
CA GLU A 143 0.96 -2.25 6.62
C GLU A 143 1.71 -1.02 6.08
N ILE A 144 2.97 -1.25 5.70
CA ILE A 144 3.84 -0.23 5.15
C ILE A 144 3.31 0.09 3.74
N PRO A 145 3.08 1.36 3.37
CA PRO A 145 2.65 1.71 2.02
C PRO A 145 3.63 1.14 0.99
N GLU A 146 3.07 0.40 0.02
CA GLU A 146 3.87 -0.29 -0.99
C GLU A 146 4.73 0.69 -1.80
N LYS A 147 5.90 0.21 -2.23
CA LYS A 147 6.79 1.00 -3.09
C LYS A 147 6.08 1.27 -4.41
N PRO A 148 6.06 2.52 -4.91
CA PRO A 148 5.49 2.78 -6.22
C PRO A 148 6.22 1.92 -7.27
N PRO A 149 5.48 1.34 -8.23
CA PRO A 149 6.07 0.48 -9.23
C PRO A 149 7.14 1.23 -10.02
N ILE A 150 8.31 0.62 -10.18
CA ILE A 150 9.47 1.23 -10.89
C ILE A 150 9.09 1.63 -12.32
N ILE A 151 8.25 0.80 -12.96
CA ILE A 151 7.72 1.01 -14.31
C ILE A 151 7.01 2.37 -14.43
N LEU A 152 6.24 2.79 -13.42
CA LEU A 152 5.51 4.05 -13.46
C LEU A 152 6.46 5.26 -13.47
N GLY A 153 7.55 5.18 -12.71
CA GLY A 153 8.60 6.20 -12.72
C GLY A 153 9.33 6.28 -14.07
N PHE A 154 9.60 5.13 -14.69
CA PHE A 154 10.24 5.06 -16.00
C PHE A 154 9.34 5.58 -17.12
N MET A 155 8.06 5.22 -17.11
CA MET A 155 7.06 5.73 -18.06
C MET A 155 6.89 7.25 -17.96
N SER A 156 6.85 7.78 -16.73
CA SER A 156 6.82 9.23 -16.53
C SER A 156 8.07 9.92 -17.10
N LEU A 157 9.26 9.35 -16.93
CA LEU A 157 10.49 9.90 -17.50
C LEU A 157 10.44 9.94 -19.04
N ILE A 158 10.05 8.83 -19.68
CA ILE A 158 9.96 8.75 -21.14
C ILE A 158 8.95 9.76 -21.69
N LEU A 159 7.75 9.82 -21.12
CA LEU A 159 6.72 10.78 -21.53
C LEU A 159 7.20 12.23 -21.37
N GLY A 160 7.96 12.53 -20.31
CA GLY A 160 8.56 13.84 -20.10
C GLY A 160 9.58 14.19 -21.18
N ILE A 161 10.45 13.25 -21.56
CA ILE A 161 11.44 13.46 -22.63
C ILE A 161 10.74 13.68 -23.98
N ILE A 162 9.77 12.84 -24.33
CA ILE A 162 9.00 12.98 -25.60
C ILE A 162 8.30 14.33 -25.64
N THR A 163 7.66 14.74 -24.54
CA THR A 163 7.03 16.06 -24.42
C THR A 163 8.04 17.18 -24.71
N ILE A 164 9.22 17.12 -24.08
CA ILE A 164 10.26 18.14 -24.26
C ILE A 164 10.73 18.18 -25.72
N VAL A 165 11.04 17.03 -26.32
CA VAL A 165 11.49 16.95 -27.71
C VAL A 165 10.46 17.56 -28.65
N ASN A 166 9.17 17.23 -28.48
CA ASN A 166 8.10 17.75 -29.32
C ASN A 166 7.79 19.24 -29.08
N ILE A 167 8.11 19.79 -27.90
CA ILE A 167 7.96 21.24 -27.64
C ILE A 167 9.03 22.06 -28.36
N PHE A 168 10.20 21.48 -28.62
CA PHE A 168 11.32 22.14 -29.28
C PHE A 168 11.45 21.85 -30.78
N ASP A 169 10.56 21.02 -31.32
CA ASP A 169 10.52 20.80 -32.76
C ASP A 169 9.74 21.97 -33.39
N ASP A 170 10.42 22.79 -34.19
CA ASP A 170 9.87 24.01 -34.81
C ASP A 170 8.83 23.71 -35.92
N ALA A 171 8.50 22.44 -36.14
CA ALA A 171 7.40 22.06 -37.01
C ALA A 171 6.07 22.50 -36.37
N ASP A 172 5.35 23.40 -37.05
CA ASP A 172 4.04 23.91 -36.62
C ASP A 172 3.03 22.77 -36.30
N ASP A 173 3.22 21.59 -36.91
CA ASP A 173 2.40 20.40 -36.72
C ASP A 173 2.76 19.58 -35.45
N ALA A 174 3.96 19.76 -34.90
CA ALA A 174 4.46 18.98 -33.75
C ALA A 174 3.94 19.51 -32.40
N PHE A 175 3.52 20.77 -32.35
CA PHE A 175 3.05 21.41 -31.12
C PHE A 175 1.84 20.68 -30.48
N GLY A 176 0.87 20.27 -31.32
CA GLY A 176 -0.32 19.54 -30.85
C GLY A 176 0.03 18.17 -30.23
N ILE A 177 0.96 17.46 -30.86
CA ILE A 177 1.46 16.17 -30.39
C ILE A 177 2.24 16.36 -29.07
N GLY A 178 3.06 17.41 -28.98
CA GLY A 178 3.77 17.80 -27.75
C GLY A 178 2.82 18.05 -26.58
N MET A 179 1.73 18.79 -26.79
CA MET A 179 0.72 19.02 -25.75
C MET A 179 0.04 17.72 -25.28
N ALA A 180 -0.30 16.82 -26.20
CA ALA A 180 -0.92 15.54 -25.85
C ALA A 180 0.02 14.69 -24.96
N PHE A 181 1.29 14.57 -25.32
CA PHE A 181 2.29 13.88 -24.49
C PHE A 181 2.52 14.59 -23.15
N GLY A 182 2.46 15.93 -23.13
CA GLY A 182 2.57 16.71 -21.89
C GLY A 182 1.44 16.42 -20.90
N ILE A 183 0.21 16.30 -21.40
CA ILE A 183 -0.94 15.91 -20.57
C ILE A 183 -0.76 14.48 -20.05
N CYS A 184 -0.37 13.53 -20.91
CA CYS A 184 -0.09 12.16 -20.50
C CYS A 184 1.02 12.09 -19.45
N PHE A 185 2.08 12.89 -19.61
CA PHE A 185 3.15 13.02 -18.63
C PHE A 185 2.61 13.46 -17.27
N LEU A 186 1.80 14.51 -17.22
CA LEU A 186 1.23 15.01 -15.96
C LEU A 186 0.32 13.98 -15.27
N VAL A 187 -0.51 13.28 -16.05
CA VAL A 187 -1.42 12.24 -15.54
C VAL A 187 -0.64 11.08 -14.88
N VAL A 188 0.55 10.74 -15.38
CA VAL A 188 1.39 9.67 -14.81
C VAL A 188 2.29 10.21 -13.68
N PHE A 189 2.83 11.41 -13.84
CA PHE A 189 3.80 12.02 -12.94
C PHE A 189 3.20 12.43 -11.59
N ILE A 190 2.00 13.02 -11.60
CA ILE A 190 1.35 13.50 -10.37
C ILE A 190 1.06 12.33 -9.39
N PRO A 191 0.42 11.22 -9.80
CA PRO A 191 0.25 10.06 -8.94
C PRO A 191 1.57 9.48 -8.44
N TYR A 192 2.58 9.40 -9.30
CA TYR A 192 3.90 8.91 -8.93
C TYR A 192 4.55 9.75 -7.81
N ILE A 193 4.52 11.09 -7.94
CA ILE A 193 5.01 12.00 -6.89
C ILE A 193 4.22 11.82 -5.60
N ASN A 194 2.89 11.75 -5.68
CA ASN A 194 2.03 11.62 -4.50
C ASN A 194 2.31 10.32 -3.74
N MET A 195 2.44 9.18 -4.44
CA MET A 195 2.80 7.91 -3.82
C MET A 195 4.20 7.95 -3.19
N LYS A 196 5.18 8.53 -3.89
CA LYS A 196 6.55 8.69 -3.38
C LYS A 196 6.59 9.58 -2.13
N SER A 197 5.84 10.68 -2.15
CA SER A 197 5.71 11.62 -1.03
C SER A 197 5.04 10.98 0.18
N ALA A 198 3.90 10.29 -0.01
CA ALA A 198 3.18 9.59 1.04
C ALA A 198 4.07 8.55 1.74
N ARG A 199 4.83 7.76 0.96
CA ARG A 199 5.78 6.78 1.49
C ARG A 199 6.91 7.45 2.27
N ASN A 200 7.50 8.52 1.73
CA ASN A 200 8.59 9.24 2.42
C ASN A 200 8.12 9.89 3.73
N ASN A 201 6.90 10.44 3.76
CA ASN A 201 6.30 10.99 4.98
C ASN A 201 6.06 9.91 6.02
N PHE A 202 5.60 8.72 5.61
CA PHE A 202 5.46 7.56 6.49
C PHE A 202 6.82 7.12 7.07
N LEU A 203 7.84 6.95 6.22
CA LEU A 203 9.19 6.57 6.66
C LEU A 203 9.79 7.61 7.63
N LYS A 204 9.58 8.91 7.34
CA LYS A 204 10.02 10.01 8.21
C LYS A 204 9.32 9.98 9.57
N LYS A 205 8.00 9.76 9.59
CA LYS A 205 7.19 9.68 10.81
C LYS A 205 7.61 8.52 11.72
N HIS A 206 8.07 7.42 11.13
CA HIS A 206 8.46 6.21 11.87
C HIS A 206 9.98 6.07 12.10
N ASN A 207 10.79 7.08 11.77
CA ASN A 207 12.26 7.03 11.87
C ASN A 207 12.91 5.85 11.11
N LEU A 208 12.25 5.33 10.07
CA LEU A 208 12.69 4.18 9.29
C LEU A 208 13.64 4.60 8.15
N LYS A 209 14.57 5.52 8.41
CA LYS A 209 15.46 6.09 7.36
C LYS A 209 16.41 5.07 6.72
N ASN A 210 16.57 3.90 7.32
CA ASN A 210 17.56 2.88 6.92
C ASN A 210 16.98 1.72 6.07
N LEU A 211 15.68 1.71 5.77
CA LEU A 211 15.06 0.74 4.85
C LEU A 211 15.10 1.31 3.43
N LYS A 212 16.26 1.17 2.76
CA LYS A 212 16.43 1.54 1.34
C LYS A 212 16.14 0.37 0.42
#